data_AF-A0A7H1B3N2-F1
#
_entry.id   AF-A0A7H1B3N2-F1
#
_cell.length_a   1.000
_cell.length_b   1.000
_cell.length_c   1.000
_cell.angle_alpha   90.00
_cell.angle_beta   90.00
_cell.angle_gamma   90.00
#
_symmetry.space_group_name_H-M   'P 1'
#
loop_
_entity.id
_entity.type
_entity.pdbx_description
1 polymer ?
#
loop_
_entity_poly.entity_id
_entity_poly.type
_entity_poly.pdbx_seq_one_letter_code
_entity_poly.pdbx_strand_id
1 'polypeptide(L)'
;MRRRTWGTAVLLAACAGLAPATTAEAAPHRPEPLPLERLFDNRAVSDDDRPAEADFDGEGGSLSAQDLTAAGWTPGRRLGVQGAELHWPRTAGDGPDNVRADGQRVRLRGSGNSLAFLVAGTGGDASGTGTVRYTDGSRSRYTLTAPDWRTGPLATKSVALPHRNTPQGQVPDRTRLYVVTVPVRADRAIASVDLPGAPDEAGRALHVFDVSVRRATHGWTGTWAASTAGYTTVGPWADRTVRLVVHTSTGGPRVRIRLDNTFASTPVRIGSASVAVREAGAATRGAPVPLTFRGASGTQLPAGAQAFSDPVDFDVPADSDLLVSFHLPDPVLSAPVHSQALQRSYVSEPGDHATDAAGTAFTSTISYWPLLTGVDVGGGPGSVVLLGDSITDGVKSTQDANRRWPNVLARRLLGQSQVPRYGVLNQGISANKVVGDRYPGDGVSVDTGGVSALHRIDRDVFAQTSARTVVVFQGINDLRWGASAEQVVAGLREVAALARARGLRVIGATITPCEGEALCTAAADAGRVEVNRFLRGPGSGFDAVLDFDAVLRDPGRPARMRAEFDSGDHLHPGDAGLAALGSSVDLGLLAP
;
A
#
# COMPACT_ATOMS: atom_id res chain seq x y z
N MET A 1 -90.10 41.82 19.64
CA MET A 1 -90.43 40.49 20.17
C MET A 1 -89.13 39.74 20.50
N ARG A 2 -88.94 39.38 21.77
CA ARG A 2 -88.10 38.32 22.39
C ARG A 2 -86.84 37.73 21.69
N ARG A 3 -85.77 37.63 22.53
CA ARG A 3 -84.69 36.60 22.67
C ARG A 3 -83.44 36.81 21.80
N ARG A 4 -82.19 36.50 22.20
CA ARG A 4 -81.55 35.81 23.36
C ARG A 4 -80.01 36.05 23.28
N THR A 5 -79.32 36.12 24.44
CA THR A 5 -77.96 35.61 24.85
C THR A 5 -76.90 35.31 23.75
N TRP A 6 -75.58 35.52 23.91
CA TRP A 6 -74.61 34.96 24.90
C TRP A 6 -73.36 35.87 24.99
N GLY A 7 -72.74 35.93 26.18
CA GLY A 7 -71.56 36.76 26.47
C GLY A 7 -70.21 36.03 26.32
N THR A 8 -69.18 36.79 25.97
CA THR A 8 -67.76 36.41 25.93
C THR A 8 -66.99 37.16 27.01
N ALA A 9 -66.20 36.45 27.82
CA ALA A 9 -65.30 37.02 28.82
C ALA A 9 -63.88 37.12 28.26
N VAL A 10 -63.23 38.27 28.44
CA VAL A 10 -61.82 38.53 28.11
C VAL A 10 -61.03 38.63 29.42
N LEU A 11 -59.96 37.86 29.54
CA LEU A 11 -58.99 37.88 30.65
C LEU A 11 -57.77 38.69 30.23
N LEU A 12 -57.43 39.72 31.00
CA LEU A 12 -56.20 40.51 30.92
C LEU A 12 -55.21 39.97 31.97
N ALA A 13 -54.06 39.46 31.53
CA ALA A 13 -52.97 39.02 32.40
C ALA A 13 -51.83 40.04 32.37
N ALA A 14 -51.37 40.45 33.55
CA ALA A 14 -50.30 41.42 33.75
C ALA A 14 -48.91 40.76 33.69
N CYS A 15 -47.97 41.40 33.00
CA CYS A 15 -46.57 40.97 32.87
C CYS A 15 -45.72 41.40 34.08
N ALA A 16 -44.98 40.47 34.67
CA ALA A 16 -43.83 40.74 35.52
C ALA A 16 -42.61 40.01 34.93
N GLY A 17 -41.55 40.77 34.60
CA GLY A 17 -40.34 40.25 33.98
C GLY A 17 -39.42 39.56 34.98
N LEU A 18 -39.03 38.32 34.68
CA LEU A 18 -37.92 37.60 35.31
C LEU A 18 -36.79 37.51 34.28
N ALA A 19 -35.62 38.06 34.62
CA ALA A 19 -34.41 37.83 33.84
C ALA A 19 -33.95 36.37 34.01
N PRO A 20 -33.59 35.64 32.94
CA PRO A 20 -33.10 34.28 33.07
C PRO A 20 -31.69 34.30 33.68
N ALA A 21 -31.52 33.61 34.81
CA ALA A 21 -30.21 33.28 35.32
C ALA A 21 -29.55 32.29 34.35
N THR A 22 -28.47 32.71 33.69
CA THR A 22 -27.59 31.83 32.93
C THR A 22 -26.78 30.99 33.91
N THR A 23 -27.26 29.79 34.22
CA THR A 23 -26.43 28.78 34.89
C THR A 23 -25.38 28.30 33.88
N ALA A 24 -24.12 28.70 34.07
CA ALA A 24 -23.00 28.09 33.37
C ALA A 24 -22.87 26.65 33.87
N GLU A 25 -23.39 25.71 33.09
CA GLU A 25 -23.17 24.28 33.32
C GLU A 25 -21.67 24.01 33.08
N ALA A 26 -20.98 23.48 34.08
CA ALA A 26 -19.58 23.10 33.94
C ALA A 26 -19.48 22.07 32.79
N ALA A 27 -18.63 22.36 31.80
CA ALA A 27 -18.40 21.42 30.71
C ALA A 27 -18.08 20.04 31.30
N PRO A 28 -18.74 18.95 30.85
CA PRO A 28 -18.51 17.63 31.41
C PRO A 28 -17.01 17.34 31.36
N HIS A 29 -16.45 16.91 32.50
CA HIS A 29 -15.04 16.61 32.63
C HIS A 29 -14.71 15.45 31.69
N ARG A 30 -14.25 15.78 30.48
CA ARG A 30 -13.90 14.77 29.48
C ARG A 30 -12.56 14.18 29.92
N PRO A 31 -12.46 12.85 30.07
CA PRO A 31 -11.21 12.22 30.47
C PRO A 31 -10.09 12.65 29.51
N GLU A 32 -8.92 12.94 30.10
CA GLU A 32 -7.74 13.28 29.32
C GLU A 32 -7.35 12.13 28.38
N PRO A 33 -6.79 12.41 27.19
CA PRO A 33 -6.23 11.37 26.33
C PRO A 33 -5.19 10.52 27.08
N LEU A 34 -5.35 9.20 27.04
CA LEU A 34 -4.41 8.24 27.63
C LEU A 34 -3.60 7.52 26.54
N PRO A 35 -2.35 7.09 26.82
CA PRO A 35 -1.67 6.11 25.95
C PRO A 35 -2.57 4.91 25.69
N LEU A 36 -2.53 4.35 24.47
CA LEU A 36 -3.44 3.28 24.06
C LEU A 36 -3.37 2.07 25.00
N GLU A 37 -2.18 1.74 25.48
CA GLU A 37 -1.93 0.58 26.33
C GLU A 37 -2.59 0.70 27.71
N ARG A 38 -2.92 1.92 28.15
CA ARG A 38 -3.71 2.16 29.37
C ARG A 38 -5.21 2.04 29.15
N LEU A 39 -5.63 1.89 27.90
CA LEU A 39 -7.02 1.72 27.48
C LEU A 39 -7.33 0.26 27.11
N PHE A 40 -6.35 -0.64 27.12
CA PHE A 40 -6.58 -2.05 26.84
C PHE A 40 -7.57 -2.65 27.83
N ASP A 41 -8.61 -3.26 27.30
CA ASP A 41 -9.78 -3.78 28.02
C ASP A 41 -10.14 -5.21 27.60
N ASN A 42 -9.40 -5.76 26.64
CA ASN A 42 -9.60 -7.08 26.09
C ASN A 42 -8.27 -7.82 25.96
N ARG A 43 -8.30 -9.15 26.05
CA ARG A 43 -7.14 -10.03 25.87
C ARG A 43 -7.36 -10.89 24.63
N ALA A 44 -6.66 -10.57 23.56
CA ALA A 44 -6.75 -11.24 22.27
C ALA A 44 -5.84 -12.47 22.15
N VAL A 45 -4.76 -12.53 22.93
CA VAL A 45 -3.70 -13.54 22.77
C VAL A 45 -3.67 -14.50 23.96
N SER A 46 -3.68 -15.79 23.66
CA SER A 46 -3.42 -16.86 24.64
C SER A 46 -2.18 -17.66 24.27
N ASP A 47 -1.60 -18.27 25.30
CA ASP A 47 -0.62 -19.34 25.18
C ASP A 47 -1.32 -20.62 24.73
N ASP A 48 -0.75 -21.34 23.75
CA ASP A 48 -1.29 -22.61 23.25
C ASP A 48 -1.51 -23.66 24.35
N ASP A 49 -0.69 -23.64 25.41
CA ASP A 49 -0.83 -24.54 26.57
C ASP A 49 -1.90 -24.08 27.56
N ARG A 50 -2.35 -22.82 27.45
CA ARG A 50 -3.35 -22.19 28.35
C ARG A 50 -4.37 -21.38 27.53
N PRO A 51 -5.07 -22.00 26.57
CA PRO A 51 -5.85 -21.28 25.56
C PRO A 51 -7.11 -20.61 26.13
N ALA A 52 -7.62 -21.09 27.28
CA ALA A 52 -8.78 -20.52 27.97
C ALA A 52 -8.47 -19.21 28.72
N GLU A 53 -7.22 -18.74 28.71
CA GLU A 53 -6.83 -17.52 29.42
C GLU A 53 -7.17 -16.22 28.66
N ALA A 54 -7.54 -16.30 27.39
CA ALA A 54 -7.90 -15.17 26.55
C ALA A 54 -9.25 -15.40 25.87
N ASP A 55 -9.93 -14.30 25.53
CA ASP A 55 -11.20 -14.31 24.84
C ASP A 55 -11.24 -13.10 23.92
N PHE A 56 -10.80 -13.30 22.68
CA PHE A 56 -10.71 -12.25 21.68
C PHE A 56 -12.08 -11.90 21.10
N ASP A 57 -12.87 -12.93 20.78
CA ASP A 57 -14.14 -12.81 20.05
C ASP A 57 -15.38 -12.81 20.94
N GLY A 58 -15.24 -13.03 22.26
CA GLY A 58 -16.35 -13.17 23.20
C GLY A 58 -16.94 -14.59 23.24
N GLU A 59 -16.38 -15.52 22.47
CA GLU A 59 -16.77 -16.94 22.40
C GLU A 59 -15.64 -17.87 22.89
N GLY A 60 -14.58 -17.31 23.47
CA GLY A 60 -13.39 -18.01 23.94
C GLY A 60 -12.32 -18.22 22.87
N GLY A 61 -12.50 -17.70 21.66
CA GLY A 61 -11.51 -17.76 20.60
C GLY A 61 -10.39 -16.74 20.82
N SER A 62 -9.13 -17.10 20.57
CA SER A 62 -7.98 -16.17 20.69
C SER A 62 -6.86 -16.45 19.68
N LEU A 63 -5.99 -15.46 19.48
CA LEU A 63 -4.76 -15.59 18.68
C LEU A 63 -3.72 -16.42 19.45
N SER A 64 -2.99 -17.28 18.75
CA SER A 64 -1.88 -18.06 19.32
C SER A 64 -0.62 -17.21 19.50
N ALA A 65 -0.09 -17.15 20.74
CA ALA A 65 1.17 -16.48 21.05
C ALA A 65 2.36 -17.12 20.33
N GLN A 66 2.34 -18.45 20.18
CA GLN A 66 3.36 -19.23 19.51
C GLN A 66 3.36 -18.97 18.01
N ASP A 67 2.20 -18.94 17.36
CA ASP A 67 2.09 -18.59 15.94
C ASP A 67 2.57 -17.16 15.67
N LEU A 68 2.21 -16.20 16.54
CA LEU A 68 2.71 -14.82 16.45
C LEU A 68 4.23 -14.76 16.58
N THR A 69 4.80 -15.49 17.54
CA THR A 69 6.25 -15.58 17.74
C THR A 69 6.93 -16.20 16.53
N ALA A 70 6.37 -17.28 15.97
CA ALA A 70 6.86 -17.92 14.74
C ALA A 70 6.81 -16.98 13.52
N ALA A 71 5.81 -16.11 13.46
CA ALA A 71 5.69 -15.05 12.45
C ALA A 71 6.64 -13.86 12.69
N GLY A 72 7.36 -13.82 13.81
CA GLY A 72 8.26 -12.71 14.20
C GLY A 72 7.57 -11.51 14.84
N TRP A 73 6.32 -11.68 15.29
CA TRP A 73 5.50 -10.68 15.97
C TRP A 73 5.55 -10.91 17.48
N THR A 74 6.69 -10.60 18.10
CA THR A 74 6.91 -10.78 19.54
C THR A 74 6.47 -9.58 20.37
N PRO A 75 6.14 -9.73 21.67
CA PRO A 75 5.70 -8.61 22.52
C PRO A 75 6.66 -7.42 22.49
N GLY A 76 6.14 -6.22 22.23
CA GLY A 76 6.92 -4.98 22.12
C GLY A 76 7.71 -4.82 20.82
N ARG A 77 7.62 -5.78 19.89
CA ARG A 77 8.31 -5.71 18.59
C ARG A 77 7.81 -4.52 17.79
N ARG A 78 8.75 -3.77 17.20
CA ARG A 78 8.45 -2.76 16.18
C ARG A 78 8.15 -3.43 14.84
N LEU A 79 7.03 -3.06 14.24
CA LEU A 79 6.52 -3.59 12.98
C LEU A 79 6.43 -2.44 11.98
N GLY A 80 7.25 -2.49 10.94
CA GLY A 80 7.07 -1.63 9.77
C GLY A 80 6.01 -2.25 8.87
N VAL A 81 4.92 -1.56 8.56
CA VAL A 81 3.89 -2.04 7.62
C VAL A 81 3.38 -0.86 6.82
N GLN A 82 3.42 -0.93 5.48
CA GLN A 82 2.88 0.11 4.57
C GLN A 82 3.37 1.54 4.91
N GLY A 83 4.66 1.67 5.25
CA GLY A 83 5.29 2.95 5.60
C GLY A 83 4.99 3.46 7.02
N ALA A 84 4.15 2.78 7.78
CA ALA A 84 3.90 3.09 9.19
C ALA A 84 4.82 2.27 10.12
N GLU A 85 5.14 2.83 11.28
CA GLU A 85 5.85 2.12 12.36
C GLU A 85 4.86 1.89 13.50
N LEU A 86 4.47 0.62 13.67
CA LEU A 86 3.57 0.14 14.72
C LEU A 86 4.34 -0.72 15.71
N HIS A 87 3.71 -1.07 16.82
CA HIS A 87 4.24 -1.95 17.85
C HIS A 87 3.26 -3.07 18.12
N TRP A 88 3.78 -4.29 18.22
CA TRP A 88 3.00 -5.36 18.83
C TRP A 88 2.89 -5.12 20.34
N PRO A 89 1.70 -5.26 20.96
CA PRO A 89 1.49 -4.99 22.38
C PRO A 89 2.51 -5.71 23.28
N ARG A 90 3.03 -5.03 24.30
CA ARG A 90 3.97 -5.62 25.26
C ARG A 90 3.30 -6.62 26.21
N THR A 91 2.00 -6.48 26.41
CA THR A 91 1.17 -7.30 27.29
C THR A 91 0.58 -8.52 26.59
N ALA A 92 0.84 -8.70 25.29
CA ALA A 92 0.33 -9.83 24.51
C ALA A 92 0.71 -11.16 25.18
N GLY A 93 -0.30 -11.91 25.62
CA GLY A 93 -0.15 -13.19 26.33
C GLY A 93 -0.18 -13.10 27.86
N ASP A 94 -0.01 -11.92 28.47
CA ASP A 94 0.12 -11.74 29.93
C ASP A 94 -0.96 -10.82 30.55
N GLY A 95 -1.81 -10.18 29.74
CA GLY A 95 -2.89 -9.31 30.18
C GLY A 95 -3.67 -8.74 29.00
N PRO A 96 -4.52 -7.72 29.21
CA PRO A 96 -5.17 -7.03 28.11
C PRO A 96 -4.14 -6.47 27.11
N ASP A 97 -4.37 -6.69 25.83
CA ASP A 97 -3.44 -6.39 24.74
C ASP A 97 -4.11 -5.65 23.56
N ASN A 98 -5.40 -5.38 23.66
CA ASN A 98 -6.13 -4.59 22.69
C ASN A 98 -7.28 -3.80 23.33
N VAL A 99 -7.73 -2.77 22.62
CA VAL A 99 -8.94 -2.00 22.95
C VAL A 99 -10.09 -2.48 22.09
N ARG A 100 -11.24 -2.76 22.68
CA ARG A 100 -12.54 -2.82 21.97
C ARG A 100 -13.05 -1.41 21.78
N ALA A 101 -13.03 -0.90 20.56
CA ALA A 101 -13.36 0.50 20.29
C ALA A 101 -14.80 0.85 20.71
N ASP A 102 -14.93 1.82 21.60
CA ASP A 102 -16.17 2.40 22.12
C ASP A 102 -15.99 3.89 22.47
N GLY A 103 -15.33 4.63 21.57
CA GLY A 103 -15.15 6.09 21.71
C GLY A 103 -14.03 6.53 22.65
N GLN A 104 -13.14 5.61 23.07
CA GLN A 104 -12.00 5.94 23.92
C GLN A 104 -11.10 7.00 23.26
N ARG A 105 -10.49 7.87 24.08
CA ARG A 105 -9.57 8.91 23.63
C ARG A 105 -8.11 8.52 23.81
N VAL A 106 -7.44 8.26 22.70
CA VAL A 106 -6.04 7.86 22.63
C VAL A 106 -5.14 9.08 22.49
N ARG A 107 -4.11 9.15 23.33
CA ARG A 107 -3.02 10.12 23.23
C ARG A 107 -2.11 9.71 22.09
N LEU A 108 -2.12 10.50 21.03
CA LEU A 108 -1.23 10.33 19.89
C LEU A 108 -0.80 11.72 19.41
N ARG A 109 0.52 11.93 19.32
CA ARG A 109 1.10 13.22 18.92
C ARG A 109 1.96 13.02 17.68
N GLY A 110 1.94 14.01 16.78
CA GLY A 110 2.79 14.03 15.60
C GLY A 110 2.11 14.67 14.40
N SER A 111 2.80 14.69 13.27
CA SER A 111 2.30 15.18 11.99
C SER A 111 2.62 14.15 10.91
N GLY A 112 1.72 13.99 9.94
CA GLY A 112 1.82 12.97 8.91
C GLY A 112 0.67 13.08 7.91
N ASN A 113 0.57 12.13 7.00
CA ASN A 113 -0.48 12.12 5.97
C ASN A 113 -1.64 11.17 6.30
N SER A 114 -1.45 10.23 7.22
CA SER A 114 -2.50 9.33 7.69
C SER A 114 -2.22 8.80 9.10
N LEU A 115 -3.25 8.27 9.74
CA LEU A 115 -3.11 7.34 10.85
C LEU A 115 -3.09 5.92 10.31
N ALA A 116 -2.26 5.04 10.88
CA ALA A 116 -2.27 3.61 10.64
C ALA A 116 -2.74 2.91 11.91
N PHE A 117 -3.75 2.06 11.80
CA PHE A 117 -4.28 1.27 12.90
C PHE A 117 -3.98 -0.21 12.66
N LEU A 118 -3.40 -0.88 13.66
CA LEU A 118 -3.33 -2.33 13.70
C LEU A 118 -4.63 -2.85 14.32
N VAL A 119 -5.43 -3.57 13.52
CA VAL A 119 -6.82 -3.89 13.85
C VAL A 119 -7.22 -5.30 13.42
N ALA A 120 -8.31 -5.76 14.01
CA ALA A 120 -9.16 -6.79 13.43
C ALA A 120 -10.61 -6.64 13.92
N GLY A 121 -11.55 -7.11 13.10
CA GLY A 121 -12.96 -7.26 13.48
C GLY A 121 -13.21 -8.66 14.07
N THR A 122 -14.18 -8.76 14.96
CA THR A 122 -14.78 -10.02 15.40
C THR A 122 -16.30 -9.95 15.21
N GLY A 123 -16.95 -11.09 14.98
CA GLY A 123 -18.37 -11.15 14.60
C GLY A 123 -18.67 -10.68 13.17
N GLY A 124 -17.64 -10.52 12.34
CA GLY A 124 -17.70 -9.92 11.00
C GLY A 124 -16.89 -8.62 10.88
N ASP A 125 -16.90 -8.05 9.67
CA ASP A 125 -16.25 -6.76 9.41
C ASP A 125 -16.88 -5.66 10.29
N ALA A 126 -16.03 -4.97 11.05
CA ALA A 126 -16.45 -3.95 12.01
C ALA A 126 -16.05 -2.56 11.51
N SER A 127 -17.01 -1.63 11.43
CA SER A 127 -16.78 -0.27 10.97
C SER A 127 -17.35 0.75 11.95
N GLY A 128 -16.72 1.92 12.03
CA GLY A 128 -17.25 3.04 12.79
C GLY A 128 -16.54 4.36 12.52
N THR A 129 -17.09 5.45 13.05
CA THR A 129 -16.56 6.81 12.85
C THR A 129 -15.80 7.29 14.09
N GLY A 130 -14.51 7.62 13.90
CA GLY A 130 -13.67 8.25 14.91
C GLY A 130 -13.43 9.74 14.65
N THR A 131 -12.64 10.38 15.52
CA THR A 131 -12.27 11.80 15.37
C THR A 131 -10.78 12.03 15.63
N VAL A 132 -10.08 12.64 14.67
CA VAL A 132 -8.74 13.19 14.90
C VAL A 132 -8.88 14.60 15.45
N ARG A 133 -8.16 14.89 16.53
CA ARG A 133 -8.11 16.21 17.17
C ARG A 133 -6.71 16.79 16.97
N TYR A 134 -6.65 18.04 16.55
CA TYR A 134 -5.39 18.73 16.26
C TYR A 134 -5.03 19.71 17.38
N THR A 135 -3.75 20.06 17.48
CA THR A 135 -3.23 20.96 18.52
C THR A 135 -3.75 22.39 18.39
N ASP A 136 -4.26 22.79 17.22
CA ASP A 136 -4.89 24.09 16.98
C ASP A 136 -6.38 24.13 17.38
N GLY A 137 -6.90 23.04 17.96
CA GLY A 137 -8.30 22.90 18.37
C GLY A 137 -9.25 22.44 17.26
N SER A 138 -8.78 22.34 16.01
CA SER A 138 -9.57 21.80 14.91
C SER A 138 -9.74 20.28 15.02
N ARG A 139 -10.68 19.72 14.25
CA ARG A 139 -11.00 18.28 14.22
C ARG A 139 -11.37 17.80 12.84
N SER A 140 -11.08 16.53 12.55
CA SER A 140 -11.56 15.83 11.35
C SER A 140 -12.16 14.47 11.74
N ARG A 141 -13.24 14.09 11.09
CA ARG A 141 -13.81 12.73 11.22
C ARG A 141 -13.10 11.77 10.29
N TYR A 142 -13.07 10.50 10.66
CA TYR A 142 -12.61 9.41 9.81
C TYR A 142 -13.49 8.18 10.01
N THR A 143 -13.57 7.33 8.99
CA THR A 143 -14.17 5.99 9.10
C THR A 143 -13.05 4.97 9.14
N LEU A 144 -13.13 4.04 10.09
CA LEU A 144 -12.21 2.91 10.19
C LEU A 144 -13.03 1.63 10.04
N THR A 145 -12.66 0.80 9.08
CA THR A 145 -13.24 -0.53 8.87
C THR A 145 -12.15 -1.56 9.08
N ALA A 146 -12.33 -2.42 10.10
CA ALA A 146 -11.47 -3.55 10.38
C ALA A 146 -12.10 -4.81 9.81
N PRO A 147 -11.43 -5.51 8.88
CA PRO A 147 -11.93 -6.78 8.39
C PRO A 147 -11.94 -7.86 9.48
N ASP A 148 -12.86 -8.81 9.36
CA ASP A 148 -12.97 -9.93 10.30
C ASP A 148 -11.68 -10.76 10.34
N TRP A 149 -11.23 -11.09 11.55
CA TRP A 149 -10.00 -11.83 11.75
C TRP A 149 -10.00 -13.24 11.14
N ARG A 150 -11.16 -13.90 11.01
CA ARG A 150 -11.31 -15.29 10.52
C ARG A 150 -11.76 -15.35 9.07
N THR A 151 -12.65 -14.45 8.64
CA THR A 151 -13.24 -14.46 7.29
C THR A 151 -12.80 -13.32 6.40
N GLY A 152 -12.09 -12.32 6.93
CA GLY A 152 -11.61 -11.18 6.18
C GLY A 152 -10.66 -11.59 5.03
N PRO A 153 -10.46 -10.68 4.05
CA PRO A 153 -9.66 -10.95 2.87
C PRO A 153 -8.20 -11.24 3.25
N LEU A 154 -7.61 -12.24 2.59
CA LEU A 154 -6.18 -12.52 2.68
C LEU A 154 -5.35 -11.50 1.87
N ALA A 155 -5.96 -10.88 0.86
CA ALA A 155 -5.29 -9.92 -0.04
C ALA A 155 -4.73 -8.69 0.65
N THR A 156 -5.34 -8.25 1.76
CA THR A 156 -4.99 -7.01 2.48
C THR A 156 -4.43 -7.26 3.89
N LYS A 157 -4.23 -8.53 4.27
CA LYS A 157 -3.71 -8.87 5.59
C LYS A 157 -2.30 -8.29 5.80
N SER A 158 -1.98 -8.01 7.06
CA SER A 158 -0.60 -7.76 7.49
C SER A 158 0.08 -9.04 7.96
N VAL A 159 -0.64 -9.92 8.65
CA VAL A 159 -0.16 -11.27 8.98
C VAL A 159 -1.35 -12.23 8.99
N ALA A 160 -1.11 -13.50 8.63
CA ALA A 160 -2.05 -14.58 8.94
C ALA A 160 -1.34 -15.65 9.75
N LEU A 161 -2.07 -16.19 10.72
CA LEU A 161 -1.62 -17.26 11.60
C LEU A 161 -2.35 -18.55 11.23
N PRO A 162 -1.66 -19.70 11.29
CA PRO A 162 -2.25 -20.97 10.88
C PRO A 162 -3.37 -21.46 11.79
N HIS A 163 -3.37 -21.06 13.07
CA HIS A 163 -4.33 -21.54 14.05
C HIS A 163 -5.07 -20.45 14.82
N ARG A 164 -6.11 -20.89 15.52
CA ARG A 164 -6.85 -20.17 16.55
C ARG A 164 -6.88 -21.02 17.82
N ASN A 165 -6.73 -20.40 18.97
CA ASN A 165 -6.93 -21.06 20.26
C ASN A 165 -8.40 -20.98 20.67
N THR A 166 -8.95 -22.08 21.20
CA THR A 166 -10.28 -22.14 21.83
C THR A 166 -10.14 -22.75 23.23
N PRO A 167 -11.17 -22.68 24.11
CA PRO A 167 -11.08 -23.28 25.44
C PRO A 167 -10.82 -24.80 25.43
N GLN A 168 -11.05 -25.46 24.29
CA GLN A 168 -10.82 -26.89 24.08
C GLN A 168 -9.44 -27.21 23.49
N GLY A 169 -8.65 -26.19 23.15
CA GLY A 169 -7.34 -26.34 22.50
C GLY A 169 -7.23 -25.57 21.19
N GLN A 170 -6.11 -25.77 20.53
CA GLN A 170 -5.83 -25.14 19.24
C GLN A 170 -6.62 -25.82 18.11
N VAL A 171 -7.16 -25.02 17.18
CA VAL A 171 -7.86 -25.49 15.97
C VAL A 171 -7.22 -24.88 14.71
N PRO A 172 -7.17 -25.63 13.59
CA PRO A 172 -6.65 -25.13 12.31
C PRO A 172 -7.64 -24.18 11.64
N ASP A 173 -7.72 -22.97 12.18
CA ASP A 173 -8.57 -21.88 11.71
C ASP A 173 -7.70 -20.64 11.49
N ARG A 174 -7.56 -20.23 10.23
CA ARG A 174 -6.62 -19.18 9.84
C ARG A 174 -7.11 -17.83 10.35
N THR A 175 -6.33 -17.18 11.20
CA THR A 175 -6.62 -15.87 11.77
C THR A 175 -5.74 -14.79 11.13
N ARG A 176 -6.19 -13.54 11.11
CA ARG A 176 -5.55 -12.43 10.41
C ARG A 176 -5.56 -11.15 11.24
N LEU A 177 -4.53 -10.34 11.04
CA LEU A 177 -4.48 -8.96 11.50
C LEU A 177 -4.23 -8.03 10.32
N TYR A 178 -4.75 -6.81 10.45
CA TYR A 178 -4.77 -5.82 9.37
C TYR A 178 -4.15 -4.50 9.83
N VAL A 179 -3.42 -3.87 8.93
CA VAL A 179 -3.09 -2.45 9.04
C VAL A 179 -3.99 -1.69 8.10
N VAL A 180 -4.85 -0.83 8.67
CA VAL A 180 -5.79 0.01 7.93
C VAL A 180 -5.40 1.46 8.17
N THR A 181 -5.33 2.26 7.10
CA THR A 181 -4.92 3.67 7.21
C THR A 181 -6.03 4.63 6.82
N VAL A 182 -6.14 5.72 7.58
CA VAL A 182 -7.14 6.78 7.37
C VAL A 182 -6.45 8.13 7.20
N PRO A 183 -6.90 8.98 6.26
CA PRO A 183 -6.25 10.25 5.98
C PRO A 183 -6.33 11.20 7.18
N VAL A 184 -5.30 12.04 7.33
CA VAL A 184 -5.31 13.20 8.24
C VAL A 184 -4.89 14.47 7.51
N ARG A 185 -5.12 15.61 8.14
CA ARG A 185 -4.65 16.90 7.64
C ARG A 185 -3.12 16.99 7.81
N ALA A 186 -2.39 16.92 6.70
CA ALA A 186 -0.93 16.95 6.69
C ALA A 186 -0.34 18.30 7.16
N ASP A 187 -1.11 19.39 7.09
CA ASP A 187 -0.76 20.74 7.55
C ASP A 187 -1.01 20.96 9.06
N ARG A 188 -1.41 19.92 9.79
CA ARG A 188 -1.81 20.01 11.21
C ARG A 188 -1.12 18.97 12.07
N ALA A 189 -0.73 19.37 13.27
CA ALA A 189 -0.21 18.46 14.29
C ALA A 189 -1.37 17.82 15.08
N ILE A 190 -1.32 16.50 15.22
CA ILE A 190 -2.29 15.70 15.95
C ILE A 190 -2.03 15.84 17.46
N ALA A 191 -3.11 16.00 18.22
CA ALA A 191 -3.10 16.06 19.68
C ALA A 191 -3.62 14.77 20.32
N SER A 192 -4.68 14.20 19.75
CA SER A 192 -5.29 12.93 20.19
C SER A 192 -6.20 12.36 19.11
N VAL A 193 -6.57 11.10 19.27
CA VAL A 193 -7.49 10.37 18.40
C VAL A 193 -8.60 9.78 19.27
N ASP A 194 -9.85 10.13 18.96
CA ASP A 194 -11.01 9.42 19.51
C ASP A 194 -11.27 8.21 18.61
N LEU A 195 -11.22 7.00 19.18
CA LEU A 195 -11.56 5.77 18.46
C LEU A 195 -13.02 5.78 18.02
N PRO A 196 -13.42 4.95 17.04
CA PRO A 196 -14.82 4.73 16.74
C PRO A 196 -15.62 4.34 17.99
N GLY A 197 -16.89 4.77 18.05
CA GLY A 197 -17.85 4.21 19.01
C GLY A 197 -18.11 2.73 18.74
N ALA A 198 -18.82 2.06 19.65
CA ALA A 198 -19.24 0.67 19.45
C ALA A 198 -19.89 0.50 18.05
N PRO A 199 -19.54 -0.57 17.30
CA PRO A 199 -20.13 -0.82 16.00
C PRO A 199 -21.66 -0.87 16.07
N ASP A 200 -22.33 -0.35 15.03
CA ASP A 200 -23.79 -0.24 14.99
C ASP A 200 -24.50 -1.62 14.99
N GLU A 201 -23.79 -2.68 14.59
CA GLU A 201 -24.32 -4.04 14.48
C GLU A 201 -24.01 -4.88 15.73
N ALA A 202 -25.07 -5.39 16.36
CA ALA A 202 -24.98 -6.24 17.54
C ALA A 202 -24.09 -7.46 17.29
N GLY A 203 -23.14 -7.70 18.19
CA GLY A 203 -22.22 -8.84 18.13
C GLY A 203 -20.91 -8.58 17.38
N ARG A 204 -20.75 -7.42 16.72
CA ARG A 204 -19.45 -7.03 16.14
C ARG A 204 -18.60 -6.21 17.09
N ALA A 205 -17.30 -6.41 17.05
CA ALA A 205 -16.35 -5.55 17.76
C ALA A 205 -15.16 -5.17 16.87
N LEU A 206 -14.76 -3.90 16.97
CA LEU A 206 -13.55 -3.37 16.33
C LEU A 206 -12.44 -3.36 17.37
N HIS A 207 -11.40 -4.15 17.14
CA HIS A 207 -10.26 -4.25 18.04
C HIS A 207 -9.08 -3.42 17.53
N VAL A 208 -8.48 -2.60 18.40
CA VAL A 208 -7.29 -1.80 18.10
C VAL A 208 -6.13 -2.26 18.98
N PHE A 209 -5.08 -2.77 18.34
CA PHE A 209 -3.85 -3.24 19.01
C PHE A 209 -2.79 -2.14 19.09
N ASP A 210 -2.73 -1.30 18.05
CA ASP A 210 -1.85 -0.13 18.01
C ASP A 210 -2.39 0.93 17.05
N VAL A 211 -1.99 2.18 17.26
CA VAL A 211 -2.22 3.30 16.34
C VAL A 211 -0.99 4.19 16.25
N SER A 212 -0.56 4.47 15.03
CA SER A 212 0.58 5.36 14.78
C SER A 212 0.26 6.42 13.72
N VAL A 213 1.01 7.52 13.77
CA VAL A 213 1.02 8.51 12.69
C VAL A 213 1.96 8.01 11.60
N ARG A 214 1.44 7.76 10.38
CA ARG A 214 2.31 7.55 9.22
C ARG A 214 2.91 8.88 8.83
N ARG A 215 4.21 9.01 9.12
CA ARG A 215 4.95 10.25 8.90
C ARG A 215 5.06 10.54 7.41
N ALA A 216 4.93 11.81 7.06
CA ALA A 216 5.24 12.26 5.72
C ALA A 216 6.75 12.12 5.45
N THR A 217 7.10 11.74 4.24
CA THR A 217 8.48 11.45 3.81
C THR A 217 9.17 12.69 3.20
N HIS A 218 8.90 13.88 3.77
CA HIS A 218 9.51 15.13 3.31
C HIS A 218 11.04 15.03 3.26
N GLY A 219 11.65 15.64 2.23
CA GLY A 219 13.09 15.58 2.02
C GLY A 219 13.58 14.24 1.44
N TRP A 220 12.68 13.40 0.96
CA TRP A 220 12.97 12.21 0.17
C TRP A 220 12.13 12.18 -1.11
N THR A 221 12.70 11.59 -2.16
CA THR A 221 12.01 11.29 -3.41
C THR A 221 12.23 9.82 -3.73
N GLY A 222 11.14 9.06 -3.95
CA GLY A 222 11.27 7.71 -4.49
C GLY A 222 11.81 7.77 -5.92
N THR A 223 12.95 7.13 -6.18
CA THR A 223 13.56 7.10 -7.52
C THR A 223 13.26 5.81 -8.29
N TRP A 224 12.98 4.74 -7.56
CA TRP A 224 12.59 3.45 -8.10
C TRP A 224 11.69 2.73 -7.10
N ALA A 225 10.70 2.00 -7.61
CA ALA A 225 9.89 1.08 -6.83
C ALA A 225 9.31 0.01 -7.75
N ALA A 226 8.91 -1.11 -7.16
CA ALA A 226 8.20 -2.19 -7.81
C ALA A 226 7.19 -2.82 -6.83
N SER A 227 6.00 -3.18 -7.31
CA SER A 227 4.97 -3.82 -6.49
C SER A 227 5.27 -5.31 -6.29
N THR A 228 5.00 -5.83 -5.09
CA THR A 228 4.97 -7.29 -4.87
C THR A 228 3.75 -7.90 -5.59
N ALA A 229 4.04 -8.82 -6.51
CA ALA A 229 3.09 -9.49 -7.40
C ALA A 229 2.60 -10.83 -6.85
N GLY A 230 3.36 -11.47 -5.96
CA GLY A 230 2.94 -12.66 -5.25
C GLY A 230 4.05 -13.22 -4.36
N TYR A 231 3.76 -14.33 -3.68
CA TYR A 231 4.73 -15.11 -2.92
C TYR A 231 4.99 -16.42 -3.68
N THR A 232 6.23 -16.65 -4.11
CA THR A 232 6.55 -17.77 -4.99
C THR A 232 7.85 -18.46 -4.60
N THR A 233 8.09 -19.65 -5.12
CA THR A 233 9.34 -20.39 -4.93
C THR A 233 10.47 -19.67 -5.65
N VAL A 234 11.54 -19.35 -4.91
CA VAL A 234 12.74 -18.67 -5.43
C VAL A 234 14.03 -19.46 -5.21
N GLY A 235 14.02 -20.38 -4.25
CA GLY A 235 15.18 -21.11 -3.80
C GLY A 235 15.15 -22.62 -4.07
N PRO A 236 15.93 -23.42 -3.31
CA PRO A 236 16.56 -23.03 -2.05
C PRO A 236 17.75 -22.08 -2.21
N TRP A 237 17.69 -20.93 -1.55
CA TRP A 237 18.83 -20.06 -1.32
C TRP A 237 19.28 -20.22 0.12
N ALA A 238 20.35 -20.96 0.35
CA ALA A 238 20.92 -21.17 1.67
C ALA A 238 22.28 -20.48 1.72
N ASP A 239 22.42 -19.48 2.59
CA ASP A 239 23.63 -18.66 2.70
C ASP A 239 24.01 -18.05 1.34
N ARG A 240 23.21 -17.09 0.85
CA ARG A 240 23.38 -16.50 -0.50
C ARG A 240 23.26 -15.00 -0.48
N THR A 241 23.99 -14.33 -1.36
CA THR A 241 23.80 -12.91 -1.66
C THR A 241 22.98 -12.74 -2.93
N VAL A 242 21.90 -11.98 -2.82
CA VAL A 242 21.09 -11.56 -3.96
C VAL A 242 21.49 -10.13 -4.34
N ARG A 243 21.82 -9.89 -5.62
CA ARG A 243 22.23 -8.59 -6.15
C ARG A 243 21.27 -8.16 -7.26
N LEU A 244 20.45 -7.17 -6.94
CA LEU A 244 19.37 -6.69 -7.79
C LEU A 244 19.79 -5.47 -8.59
N VAL A 245 19.58 -5.52 -9.91
CA VAL A 245 19.72 -4.37 -10.79
C VAL A 245 18.41 -3.57 -10.77
N VAL A 246 18.50 -2.29 -10.41
CA VAL A 246 17.36 -1.35 -10.43
C VAL A 246 17.76 -0.10 -11.20
N HIS A 247 16.81 0.49 -11.93
CA HIS A 247 17.10 1.66 -12.78
C HIS A 247 16.45 2.92 -12.19
N THR A 248 17.28 3.88 -11.78
CA THR A 248 16.85 5.12 -11.11
C THR A 248 16.17 6.07 -12.08
N SER A 249 15.11 6.74 -11.63
CA SER A 249 14.49 7.83 -12.39
C SER A 249 15.18 9.17 -12.12
N THR A 250 15.35 9.52 -10.85
CA THR A 250 16.00 10.77 -10.42
C THR A 250 17.18 10.49 -9.48
N GLY A 251 18.13 11.41 -9.42
CA GLY A 251 19.33 11.30 -8.58
C GLY A 251 19.21 12.07 -7.26
N GLY A 252 20.17 11.85 -6.37
CA GLY A 252 20.29 12.61 -5.12
C GLY A 252 21.51 12.21 -4.30
N PRO A 253 21.88 12.99 -3.26
CA PRO A 253 23.16 12.88 -2.55
C PRO A 253 23.21 11.78 -1.48
N ARG A 254 22.09 11.14 -1.20
CA ARG A 254 21.96 10.08 -0.21
C ARG A 254 20.88 9.12 -0.61
N VAL A 255 20.96 7.89 -0.13
CA VAL A 255 20.06 6.80 -0.50
C VAL A 255 19.56 6.04 0.73
N ARG A 256 18.38 5.44 0.61
CA ARG A 256 17.92 4.34 1.46
C ARG A 256 17.11 3.36 0.63
N ILE A 257 17.09 2.10 1.05
CA ILE A 257 16.30 1.05 0.40
C ILE A 257 15.13 0.62 1.28
N ARG A 258 14.11 0.02 0.66
CA ARG A 258 12.98 -0.61 1.34
C ARG A 258 12.87 -2.08 0.95
N LEU A 259 12.88 -2.95 1.96
CA LEU A 259 12.68 -4.39 1.85
C LEU A 259 11.35 -4.78 2.51
N ASP A 260 10.52 -5.54 1.82
CA ASP A 260 9.19 -5.97 2.28
C ASP A 260 9.08 -7.50 2.25
N ASN A 261 8.61 -8.08 3.36
CA ASN A 261 8.29 -9.50 3.48
C ASN A 261 6.78 -9.76 3.33
N THR A 262 6.14 -9.03 2.41
CA THR A 262 4.68 -9.06 2.16
C THR A 262 4.21 -10.48 1.82
N PHE A 263 2.99 -10.84 2.25
CA PHE A 263 2.35 -12.16 2.02
C PHE A 263 3.01 -13.37 2.68
N ALA A 264 4.27 -13.26 3.10
CA ALA A 264 4.99 -14.34 3.76
C ALA A 264 4.37 -14.69 5.11
N SER A 265 4.48 -15.96 5.49
CA SER A 265 4.08 -16.49 6.81
C SER A 265 5.23 -16.61 7.80
N THR A 266 6.48 -16.45 7.34
CA THR A 266 7.68 -16.61 8.17
C THR A 266 8.62 -15.42 8.05
N PRO A 267 9.39 -15.07 9.09
CA PRO A 267 10.41 -14.04 9.00
C PRO A 267 11.51 -14.36 7.99
N VAL A 268 12.13 -13.32 7.43
CA VAL A 268 13.35 -13.43 6.61
C VAL A 268 14.47 -12.64 7.27
N ARG A 269 15.64 -13.26 7.43
CA ARG A 269 16.84 -12.60 7.96
C ARG A 269 17.66 -12.01 6.81
N ILE A 270 18.04 -10.75 6.96
CA ILE A 270 19.02 -10.04 6.14
C ILE A 270 20.30 -9.93 6.97
N GLY A 271 21.38 -10.56 6.51
CA GLY A 271 22.68 -10.58 7.20
C GLY A 271 23.44 -9.26 7.05
N SER A 272 23.63 -8.85 5.80
CA SER A 272 24.24 -7.59 5.38
C SER A 272 23.53 -7.05 4.14
N ALA A 273 23.69 -5.77 3.84
CA ALA A 273 23.23 -5.18 2.59
C ALA A 273 24.18 -4.07 2.11
N SER A 274 24.17 -3.78 0.81
CA SER A 274 24.97 -2.73 0.19
C SER A 274 24.27 -2.12 -1.02
N VAL A 275 24.77 -0.96 -1.45
CA VAL A 275 24.37 -0.30 -2.69
C VAL A 275 25.60 0.16 -3.46
N ALA A 276 25.54 0.07 -4.80
CA ALA A 276 26.58 0.61 -5.68
C ALA A 276 25.99 1.05 -7.01
N VAL A 277 26.72 1.89 -7.76
CA VAL A 277 26.41 2.14 -9.17
C VAL A 277 26.89 0.94 -9.98
N ARG A 278 26.10 0.50 -10.96
CA ARG A 278 26.49 -0.60 -11.84
C ARG A 278 27.57 -0.16 -12.83
N GLU A 279 28.58 -1.00 -13.03
CA GLU A 279 29.53 -0.85 -14.14
C GLU A 279 29.10 -1.70 -15.34
N ALA A 280 29.15 -3.03 -15.19
CA ALA A 280 28.72 -3.98 -16.21
C ALA A 280 28.41 -5.33 -15.55
N GLY A 281 27.41 -6.05 -16.05
CA GLY A 281 27.00 -7.32 -15.44
C GLY A 281 26.67 -7.14 -13.95
N ALA A 282 27.24 -7.99 -13.10
CA ALA A 282 27.18 -7.87 -11.65
C ALA A 282 28.29 -7.00 -11.03
N ALA A 283 29.21 -6.46 -11.83
CA ALA A 283 30.32 -5.64 -11.35
C ALA A 283 29.89 -4.20 -11.06
N THR A 284 30.48 -3.62 -10.02
CA THR A 284 30.12 -2.31 -9.48
C THR A 284 31.15 -1.26 -9.91
N ARG A 285 30.68 -0.05 -10.16
CA ARG A 285 31.56 1.11 -10.32
C ARG A 285 32.01 1.57 -8.94
N GLY A 286 33.27 1.30 -8.61
CA GLY A 286 33.82 1.60 -7.28
C GLY A 286 33.35 0.59 -6.21
N ALA A 287 33.74 0.85 -4.97
CA ALA A 287 33.39 -0.02 -3.85
C ALA A 287 31.91 0.11 -3.47
N PRO A 288 31.19 -1.01 -3.26
CA PRO A 288 29.84 -0.96 -2.70
C PRO A 288 29.81 -0.30 -1.32
N VAL A 289 28.78 0.52 -1.09
CA VAL A 289 28.56 1.20 0.20
C VAL A 289 27.67 0.31 1.07
N PRO A 290 28.12 -0.11 2.27
CA PRO A 290 27.30 -0.89 3.19
C PRO A 290 26.08 -0.10 3.67
N LEU A 291 24.98 -0.82 3.90
CA LEU A 291 23.74 -0.30 4.46
C LEU A 291 23.55 -0.84 5.87
N THR A 292 22.96 -0.02 6.73
CA THR A 292 22.55 -0.42 8.08
C THR A 292 21.05 -0.36 8.25
N PHE A 293 20.53 -1.02 9.27
CA PHE A 293 19.13 -1.00 9.68
C PHE A 293 19.07 -0.69 11.17
N ARG A 294 18.71 0.54 11.53
CA ARG A 294 18.73 1.04 12.91
C ARG A 294 20.11 0.86 13.57
N GLY A 295 21.18 1.12 12.80
CA GLY A 295 22.58 1.02 13.21
C GLY A 295 23.18 -0.38 13.16
N ALA A 296 22.41 -1.42 12.86
CA ALA A 296 22.91 -2.79 12.69
C ALA A 296 23.22 -3.10 11.22
N SER A 297 24.18 -3.98 10.94
CA SER A 297 24.54 -4.38 9.55
C SER A 297 23.41 -5.09 8.80
N GLY A 298 22.48 -5.70 9.54
CA GLY A 298 21.38 -6.48 9.02
C GLY A 298 20.11 -6.32 9.84
N THR A 299 19.05 -7.01 9.44
CA THR A 299 17.75 -6.95 10.11
C THR A 299 16.99 -8.26 9.91
N GLN A 300 15.96 -8.49 10.74
CA GLN A 300 14.98 -9.54 10.51
C GLN A 300 13.67 -8.86 10.10
N LEU A 301 13.13 -9.28 8.96
CA LEU A 301 11.84 -8.86 8.43
C LEU A 301 10.77 -9.85 8.94
N PRO A 302 9.89 -9.48 9.90
CA PRO A 302 8.77 -10.34 10.29
C PRO A 302 7.85 -10.67 9.11
N ALA A 303 7.01 -11.68 9.26
CA ALA A 303 5.96 -12.01 8.31
C ALA A 303 5.10 -10.77 8.00
N GLY A 304 4.97 -10.43 6.71
CA GLY A 304 4.19 -9.30 6.20
C GLY A 304 4.68 -7.89 6.57
N ALA A 305 5.81 -7.78 7.26
CA ALA A 305 6.41 -6.51 7.65
C ALA A 305 7.49 -6.06 6.66
N GLN A 306 7.94 -4.82 6.82
CA GLN A 306 8.94 -4.15 6.01
C GLN A 306 10.02 -3.47 6.87
N ALA A 307 11.18 -3.21 6.26
CA ALA A 307 12.24 -2.39 6.82
C ALA A 307 12.79 -1.41 5.79
N PHE A 308 13.10 -0.21 6.26
CA PHE A 308 13.96 0.73 5.55
C PHE A 308 15.39 0.60 6.09
N SER A 309 16.38 0.71 5.20
CA SER A 309 17.74 0.97 5.66
C SER A 309 17.83 2.37 6.28
N ASP A 310 18.83 2.58 7.12
CA ASP A 310 19.24 3.91 7.50
C ASP A 310 19.70 4.68 6.25
N PRO A 311 19.51 6.01 6.21
CA PRO A 311 20.09 6.85 5.17
C PRO A 311 21.61 6.75 5.13
N VAL A 312 22.18 6.62 3.94
CA VAL A 312 23.64 6.71 3.73
C VAL A 312 23.97 7.77 2.68
N ASP A 313 25.03 8.54 2.92
CA ASP A 313 25.56 9.48 1.94
C ASP A 313 26.16 8.69 0.77
N PHE A 314 25.58 8.87 -0.39
CA PHE A 314 25.89 8.14 -1.62
C PHE A 314 25.25 8.89 -2.77
N ASP A 315 26.08 9.46 -3.65
CA ASP A 315 25.62 10.18 -4.82
C ASP A 315 24.99 9.21 -5.83
N VAL A 316 23.66 9.18 -5.85
CA VAL A 316 22.88 8.38 -6.79
C VAL A 316 22.73 9.17 -8.09
N PRO A 317 23.28 8.69 -9.22
CA PRO A 317 23.02 9.31 -10.52
C PRO A 317 21.57 9.05 -10.97
N ALA A 318 21.00 10.01 -11.70
CA ALA A 318 19.71 9.85 -12.37
C ALA A 318 19.84 8.97 -13.62
N ASP A 319 18.73 8.35 -14.07
CA ASP A 319 18.66 7.52 -15.29
C ASP A 319 19.80 6.47 -15.36
N SER A 320 20.07 5.80 -14.24
CA SER A 320 21.24 4.94 -14.08
C SER A 320 20.90 3.63 -13.37
N ASP A 321 21.66 2.58 -13.68
CA ASP A 321 21.51 1.30 -13.00
C ASP A 321 22.27 1.30 -11.66
N LEU A 322 21.59 0.94 -10.58
CA LEU A 322 22.18 0.61 -9.29
C LEU A 322 22.18 -0.91 -9.09
N LEU A 323 23.13 -1.37 -8.27
CA LEU A 323 23.19 -2.70 -7.72
C LEU A 323 22.84 -2.61 -6.23
N VAL A 324 21.72 -3.20 -5.84
CA VAL A 324 21.33 -3.37 -4.43
C VAL A 324 21.58 -4.82 -4.05
N SER A 325 22.50 -5.05 -3.11
CA SER A 325 22.86 -6.41 -2.68
C SER A 325 22.41 -6.66 -1.26
N PHE A 326 21.92 -7.86 -0.95
CA PHE A 326 21.65 -8.27 0.41
C PHE A 326 21.93 -9.76 0.61
N HIS A 327 22.48 -10.10 1.77
CA HIS A 327 22.82 -11.46 2.17
C HIS A 327 21.66 -12.12 2.91
N LEU A 328 21.35 -13.36 2.52
CA LEU A 328 20.36 -14.25 3.10
C LEU A 328 21.12 -15.41 3.78
N PRO A 329 21.44 -15.28 5.09
CA PRO A 329 22.20 -16.28 5.83
C PRO A 329 21.43 -17.59 6.04
N ASP A 330 20.11 -17.49 6.20
CA ASP A 330 19.23 -18.62 6.47
C ASP A 330 18.57 -19.11 5.17
N PRO A 331 18.18 -20.39 5.05
CA PRO A 331 17.50 -20.92 3.88
C PRO A 331 16.20 -20.17 3.53
N VAL A 332 16.12 -19.64 2.31
CA VAL A 332 14.92 -19.04 1.73
C VAL A 332 14.43 -19.92 0.58
N LEU A 333 13.27 -20.55 0.75
CA LEU A 333 12.63 -21.39 -0.27
C LEU A 333 11.67 -20.58 -1.15
N SER A 334 10.95 -19.65 -0.53
CA SER A 334 9.97 -18.79 -1.16
C SER A 334 10.12 -17.37 -0.65
N ALA A 335 9.77 -16.39 -1.49
CA ALA A 335 9.85 -14.98 -1.16
C ALA A 335 8.73 -14.20 -1.85
N PRO A 336 8.36 -13.01 -1.33
CA PRO A 336 7.60 -12.05 -2.11
C PRO A 336 8.44 -11.58 -3.30
N VAL A 337 7.84 -11.58 -4.48
CA VAL A 337 8.50 -11.17 -5.71
C VAL A 337 7.68 -10.15 -6.48
N HIS A 338 8.38 -9.25 -7.16
CA HIS A 338 7.89 -8.64 -8.37
C HIS A 338 8.36 -9.48 -9.57
N SER A 339 7.43 -10.12 -10.28
CA SER A 339 7.76 -11.20 -11.24
C SER A 339 8.35 -10.73 -12.56
N GLN A 340 8.05 -9.51 -13.01
CA GLN A 340 8.35 -9.05 -14.37
C GLN A 340 9.38 -7.91 -14.37
N ALA A 341 10.55 -8.17 -13.78
CA ALA A 341 11.55 -7.12 -13.61
C ALA A 341 12.03 -6.49 -14.94
N LEU A 342 12.07 -7.29 -16.02
CA LEU A 342 12.68 -6.90 -17.31
C LEU A 342 14.10 -6.33 -17.12
N GLN A 343 14.75 -6.83 -16.08
CA GLN A 343 16.11 -6.53 -15.65
C GLN A 343 16.72 -7.83 -15.13
N ARG A 344 17.93 -8.14 -15.59
CA ARG A 344 18.70 -9.30 -15.14
C ARG A 344 19.40 -8.95 -13.84
N SER A 345 19.06 -9.68 -12.80
CA SER A 345 19.69 -9.62 -11.48
C SER A 345 20.46 -10.91 -11.20
N TYR A 346 21.14 -11.00 -10.06
CA TYR A 346 22.13 -12.03 -9.81
C TYR A 346 22.00 -12.67 -8.43
N VAL A 347 22.42 -13.93 -8.33
CA VAL A 347 22.54 -14.68 -7.07
C VAL A 347 23.94 -15.27 -6.98
N SER A 348 24.57 -15.13 -5.83
CA SER A 348 25.94 -15.58 -5.58
C SER A 348 26.08 -17.10 -5.44
N GLU A 349 27.32 -17.56 -5.40
CA GLU A 349 27.70 -18.78 -4.70
C GLU A 349 27.44 -18.65 -3.17
N PRO A 350 27.61 -19.73 -2.36
CA PRO A 350 27.42 -19.62 -0.92
C PRO A 350 28.28 -18.54 -0.26
N GLY A 351 27.66 -17.67 0.54
CA GLY A 351 28.34 -16.68 1.37
C GLY A 351 27.80 -15.26 1.27
N ASP A 352 28.39 -14.40 2.09
CA ASP A 352 28.17 -12.95 2.06
C ASP A 352 29.14 -12.29 1.07
N HIS A 353 28.58 -11.88 -0.07
CA HIS A 353 29.24 -11.18 -1.16
C HIS A 353 28.61 -9.79 -1.37
N ALA A 354 27.89 -9.25 -0.38
CA ALA A 354 27.16 -8.01 -0.54
C ALA A 354 28.10 -6.86 -0.92
N THR A 355 29.33 -6.84 -0.38
CA THR A 355 30.33 -5.79 -0.64
C THR A 355 31.32 -6.10 -1.76
N ASP A 356 31.16 -7.22 -2.47
CA ASP A 356 32.08 -7.60 -3.55
C ASP A 356 31.90 -6.68 -4.76
N ALA A 357 32.94 -5.94 -5.13
CA ALA A 357 32.89 -5.08 -6.31
C ALA A 357 32.90 -5.88 -7.62
N ALA A 358 33.66 -6.98 -7.63
CA ALA A 358 33.69 -7.91 -8.76
C ALA A 358 32.38 -8.71 -8.86
N GLY A 359 31.97 -9.03 -10.08
CA GLY A 359 30.80 -9.87 -10.33
C GLY A 359 31.05 -11.38 -10.26
N THR A 360 32.28 -11.82 -9.93
CA THR A 360 32.69 -13.23 -10.11
C THR A 360 31.99 -14.22 -9.20
N ALA A 361 31.63 -13.80 -7.98
CA ALA A 361 30.86 -14.63 -7.04
C ALA A 361 29.40 -14.82 -7.50
N PHE A 362 28.90 -13.99 -8.41
CA PHE A 362 27.53 -13.99 -8.89
C PHE A 362 27.33 -14.96 -10.05
N THR A 363 27.25 -16.24 -9.69
CA THR A 363 27.28 -17.39 -10.61
C THR A 363 25.95 -17.68 -11.32
N SER A 364 24.83 -17.12 -10.87
CA SER A 364 23.53 -17.32 -11.52
C SER A 364 22.70 -16.03 -11.64
N THR A 365 21.69 -16.06 -12.51
CA THR A 365 20.88 -14.90 -12.85
C THR A 365 19.40 -15.15 -12.58
N ILE A 366 18.69 -14.10 -12.18
CA ILE A 366 17.23 -14.08 -12.02
C ILE A 366 16.62 -12.90 -12.80
N SER A 367 15.33 -12.98 -13.11
CA SER A 367 14.58 -11.97 -13.89
C SER A 367 13.37 -11.42 -13.13
N TYR A 368 13.42 -11.46 -11.80
CA TYR A 368 12.42 -10.95 -10.88
C TYR A 368 13.11 -10.23 -9.71
N TRP A 369 12.40 -9.36 -9.00
CA TRP A 369 12.92 -8.68 -7.81
C TRP A 369 12.27 -9.27 -6.54
N PRO A 370 12.98 -10.11 -5.78
CA PRO A 370 12.54 -10.57 -4.47
C PRO A 370 12.80 -9.51 -3.39
N LEU A 371 11.86 -9.36 -2.45
CA LEU A 371 11.96 -8.54 -1.22
C LEU A 371 12.15 -7.01 -1.42
N LEU A 372 12.93 -6.54 -2.38
CA LEU A 372 13.20 -5.12 -2.63
C LEU A 372 12.00 -4.46 -3.32
N THR A 373 11.43 -3.43 -2.69
CA THR A 373 10.22 -2.73 -3.20
C THR A 373 10.40 -1.22 -3.33
N GLY A 374 11.54 -0.66 -2.94
CA GLY A 374 11.79 0.77 -3.10
C GLY A 374 13.25 1.18 -2.94
N VAL A 375 13.63 2.23 -3.67
CA VAL A 375 14.87 2.98 -3.49
C VAL A 375 14.50 4.48 -3.48
N ASP A 376 14.89 5.16 -2.40
CA ASP A 376 14.65 6.58 -2.22
C ASP A 376 15.97 7.35 -2.26
N VAL A 377 15.93 8.55 -2.83
CA VAL A 377 17.05 9.51 -2.81
C VAL A 377 16.70 10.73 -1.97
N GLY A 378 17.71 11.33 -1.34
CA GLY A 378 17.54 12.53 -0.54
C GLY A 378 17.17 13.75 -1.40
N GLY A 379 16.24 14.57 -0.89
CA GLY A 379 15.76 15.77 -1.56
C GLY A 379 14.74 15.48 -2.66
N GLY A 380 14.69 16.38 -3.66
CA GLY A 380 13.78 16.30 -4.80
C GLY A 380 12.33 16.72 -4.50
N PRO A 381 11.50 16.86 -5.54
CA PRO A 381 10.14 17.40 -5.43
C PRO A 381 9.08 16.36 -5.02
N GLY A 382 9.48 15.09 -4.83
CA GLY A 382 8.59 13.95 -4.64
C GLY A 382 8.45 13.10 -5.90
N SER A 383 7.43 12.26 -5.94
CA SER A 383 7.28 11.21 -6.95
C SER A 383 5.90 11.17 -7.61
N VAL A 384 5.88 10.63 -8.83
CA VAL A 384 4.70 10.21 -9.56
C VAL A 384 4.63 8.69 -9.52
N VAL A 385 3.49 8.15 -9.10
CA VAL A 385 3.23 6.70 -9.02
C VAL A 385 2.44 6.26 -10.23
N LEU A 386 2.90 5.20 -10.91
CA LEU A 386 2.23 4.62 -12.06
C LEU A 386 1.60 3.29 -11.66
N LEU A 387 0.33 3.32 -11.24
CA LEU A 387 -0.43 2.14 -10.85
C LEU A 387 -1.00 1.47 -12.11
N GLY A 388 -0.48 0.30 -12.45
CA GLY A 388 -0.78 -0.31 -13.75
C GLY A 388 -0.72 -1.83 -13.79
N ASP A 389 -0.98 -2.37 -14.96
CA ASP A 389 -0.86 -3.80 -15.26
C ASP A 389 0.42 -4.11 -16.06
N SER A 390 0.41 -5.18 -16.86
CA SER A 390 1.54 -5.63 -17.70
C SER A 390 2.09 -4.56 -18.63
N ILE A 391 1.27 -3.64 -19.13
CA ILE A 391 1.73 -2.59 -20.04
C ILE A 391 2.57 -1.55 -19.27
N THR A 392 2.18 -1.26 -18.03
CA THR A 392 2.96 -0.38 -17.14
C THR A 392 4.18 -1.06 -16.56
N ASP A 393 4.04 -2.34 -16.22
CA ASP A 393 5.15 -3.22 -15.82
C ASP A 393 6.24 -3.23 -16.92
N GLY A 394 5.79 -3.26 -18.18
CA GLY A 394 6.60 -3.06 -19.37
C GLY A 394 6.75 -4.30 -20.24
N VAL A 395 5.85 -5.27 -20.10
CA VAL A 395 5.83 -6.52 -20.88
C VAL A 395 6.01 -6.20 -22.37
N LYS A 396 6.87 -6.97 -23.05
CA LYS A 396 7.36 -6.78 -24.43
C LYS A 396 8.35 -5.63 -24.67
N SER A 397 8.78 -4.94 -23.63
CA SER A 397 9.99 -4.13 -23.74
C SER A 397 11.24 -5.00 -23.87
N THR A 398 12.25 -4.53 -24.59
CA THR A 398 13.56 -5.21 -24.68
C THR A 398 14.17 -5.37 -23.29
N GLN A 399 14.47 -6.61 -22.91
CA GLN A 399 15.12 -6.99 -21.66
C GLN A 399 16.41 -6.18 -21.44
N ASP A 400 16.62 -5.70 -20.21
CA ASP A 400 17.81 -4.92 -19.78
C ASP A 400 17.98 -3.54 -20.47
N ALA A 401 17.08 -3.14 -21.38
CA ALA A 401 17.24 -1.91 -22.17
C ALA A 401 16.59 -0.66 -21.54
N ASN A 402 15.82 -0.80 -20.47
CA ASN A 402 15.12 0.30 -19.80
C ASN A 402 14.25 1.16 -20.75
N ARG A 403 13.53 0.49 -21.66
CA ARG A 403 12.66 1.10 -22.70
C ARG A 403 11.16 1.09 -22.37
N ARG A 404 10.81 0.74 -21.14
CA ARG A 404 9.44 0.80 -20.62
C ARG A 404 8.95 2.25 -20.63
N TRP A 405 7.65 2.47 -20.81
CA TRP A 405 7.09 3.83 -20.84
C TRP A 405 7.35 4.64 -19.55
N PRO A 406 7.42 4.05 -18.33
CA PRO A 406 7.86 4.75 -17.13
C PRO A 406 9.29 5.31 -17.24
N ASN A 407 10.21 4.58 -17.88
CA ASN A 407 11.59 5.03 -18.07
C ASN A 407 11.67 6.17 -19.10
N VAL A 408 10.86 6.10 -20.16
CA VAL A 408 10.73 7.20 -21.13
C VAL A 408 10.18 8.46 -20.45
N LEU A 409 9.15 8.32 -19.60
CA LEU A 409 8.63 9.44 -18.81
C LEU A 409 9.69 10.04 -17.88
N ALA A 410 10.45 9.20 -17.16
CA ALA A 410 11.53 9.65 -16.28
C ALA A 410 12.58 10.48 -17.04
N ARG A 411 13.06 9.99 -18.18
CA ARG A 411 14.00 10.74 -19.04
C ARG A 411 13.43 12.06 -19.53
N ARG A 412 12.14 12.10 -19.91
CA ARG A 412 11.46 13.34 -20.30
C ARG A 412 11.39 14.34 -19.14
N LEU A 413 11.07 13.89 -17.92
CA LEU A 413 11.06 14.74 -16.73
C LEU A 413 12.44 15.31 -16.40
N LEU A 414 13.52 14.55 -16.61
CA LEU A 414 14.90 15.03 -16.44
C LEU A 414 15.30 16.07 -17.50
N GLY A 415 14.91 15.85 -18.75
CA GLY A 415 15.29 16.66 -19.92
C GLY A 415 14.53 17.97 -20.10
N GLN A 416 13.79 18.42 -19.09
CA GLN A 416 12.91 19.59 -19.17
C GLN A 416 12.98 20.45 -17.89
N SER A 417 12.27 21.59 -17.93
CA SER A 417 12.19 22.58 -16.83
C SER A 417 10.79 23.19 -16.62
N GLN A 418 9.74 22.64 -17.25
CA GLN A 418 8.34 23.06 -17.14
C GLN A 418 7.71 22.64 -15.81
N VAL A 419 8.02 21.43 -15.35
CA VAL A 419 7.54 20.88 -14.07
C VAL A 419 8.71 20.35 -13.24
N PRO A 420 8.52 20.14 -11.92
CA PRO A 420 9.56 19.53 -11.10
C PRO A 420 10.00 18.16 -11.65
N ARG A 421 11.28 17.83 -11.48
CA ARG A 421 11.87 16.54 -11.87
C ARG A 421 11.48 15.45 -10.88
N TYR A 422 10.21 15.08 -10.88
CA TYR A 422 9.67 14.04 -10.02
C TYR A 422 10.36 12.69 -10.27
N GLY A 423 10.55 11.92 -9.21
CA GLY A 423 10.84 10.50 -9.36
C GLY A 423 9.64 9.76 -9.96
N VAL A 424 9.88 8.70 -10.72
CA VAL A 424 8.85 7.89 -11.38
C VAL A 424 8.85 6.50 -10.79
N LEU A 425 7.74 6.10 -10.18
CA LEU A 425 7.59 4.82 -9.48
C LEU A 425 6.69 3.89 -10.29
N ASN A 426 7.26 2.79 -10.79
CA ASN A 426 6.51 1.80 -11.56
C ASN A 426 5.82 0.81 -10.62
N GLN A 427 4.49 0.86 -10.55
CA GLN A 427 3.67 -0.06 -9.76
C GLN A 427 2.81 -0.95 -10.67
N GLY A 428 3.34 -1.25 -11.86
CA GLY A 428 2.85 -2.27 -12.75
C GLY A 428 2.93 -3.66 -12.12
N ILE A 429 1.90 -4.48 -12.34
CA ILE A 429 1.96 -5.93 -12.12
C ILE A 429 1.33 -6.60 -13.35
N SER A 430 2.07 -7.47 -14.02
CA SER A 430 1.55 -8.23 -15.14
C SER A 430 0.25 -8.97 -14.81
N ALA A 431 -0.72 -8.96 -15.73
CA ALA A 431 -2.06 -9.53 -15.55
C ALA A 431 -2.93 -8.94 -14.43
N ASN A 432 -2.49 -7.87 -13.75
CA ASN A 432 -3.24 -7.27 -12.66
C ASN A 432 -4.55 -6.65 -13.11
N LYS A 433 -5.49 -6.62 -12.18
CA LYS A 433 -6.88 -6.21 -12.37
C LYS A 433 -7.22 -5.07 -11.41
N VAL A 434 -8.23 -4.28 -11.77
CA VAL A 434 -8.73 -3.19 -10.92
C VAL A 434 -9.48 -3.76 -9.72
N VAL A 435 -10.40 -4.71 -9.95
CA VAL A 435 -11.35 -5.18 -8.92
C VAL A 435 -11.08 -6.61 -8.44
N GLY A 436 -10.53 -7.48 -9.29
CA GLY A 436 -10.35 -8.89 -8.96
C GLY A 436 -8.92 -9.24 -8.54
N ASP A 437 -8.76 -10.12 -7.56
CA ASP A 437 -7.45 -10.67 -7.22
C ASP A 437 -7.06 -11.80 -8.18
N ARG A 438 -5.82 -11.77 -8.70
CA ARG A 438 -5.22 -12.92 -9.41
C ARG A 438 -4.45 -13.79 -8.43
N TYR A 439 -3.73 -13.15 -7.51
CA TYR A 439 -3.11 -13.79 -6.35
C TYR A 439 -3.94 -13.47 -5.09
N PRO A 440 -4.36 -14.47 -4.29
CA PRO A 440 -5.25 -14.26 -3.15
C PRO A 440 -4.59 -13.58 -1.93
N GLY A 441 -3.30 -13.23 -2.00
CA GLY A 441 -2.57 -12.57 -0.91
C GLY A 441 -1.97 -13.51 0.13
N ASP A 442 -2.01 -14.83 -0.09
CA ASP A 442 -1.45 -15.80 0.84
C ASP A 442 -1.00 -17.10 0.17
N GLY A 443 -0.03 -17.76 0.79
CA GLY A 443 0.53 -19.02 0.32
C GLY A 443 1.43 -18.89 -0.91
N VAL A 444 2.20 -19.94 -1.18
CA VAL A 444 3.07 -20.02 -2.36
C VAL A 444 2.20 -20.23 -3.59
N SER A 445 2.40 -19.42 -4.63
CA SER A 445 1.62 -19.45 -5.87
C SER A 445 2.52 -19.35 -7.10
N VAL A 446 2.08 -20.01 -8.18
CA VAL A 446 2.61 -19.81 -9.53
C VAL A 446 1.91 -18.66 -10.25
N ASP A 447 0.70 -18.31 -9.81
CA ASP A 447 -0.03 -17.12 -10.25
C ASP A 447 0.47 -15.91 -9.48
N THR A 448 1.18 -15.04 -10.19
CA THR A 448 1.73 -13.79 -9.65
C THR A 448 1.10 -12.58 -10.32
N GLY A 449 -0.18 -12.68 -10.72
CA GLY A 449 -0.92 -11.52 -11.25
C GLY A 449 -1.27 -10.44 -10.22
N GLY A 450 -0.82 -10.59 -8.97
CA GLY A 450 -1.07 -9.65 -7.89
C GLY A 450 -2.47 -9.72 -7.28
N VAL A 451 -2.58 -9.12 -6.10
CA VAL A 451 -3.87 -8.66 -5.57
C VAL A 451 -4.35 -7.46 -6.40
N SER A 452 -5.65 -7.19 -6.44
CA SER A 452 -6.26 -6.12 -7.22
C SER A 452 -5.71 -4.73 -6.88
N ALA A 453 -5.87 -3.77 -7.79
CA ALA A 453 -5.52 -2.37 -7.53
C ALA A 453 -6.19 -1.84 -6.25
N LEU A 454 -7.47 -2.15 -6.03
CA LEU A 454 -8.19 -1.75 -4.82
C LEU A 454 -7.55 -2.32 -3.55
N HIS A 455 -7.11 -3.58 -3.56
CA HIS A 455 -6.47 -4.19 -2.41
C HIS A 455 -5.03 -3.73 -2.16
N ARG A 456 -4.30 -3.27 -3.19
CA ARG A 456 -2.90 -2.82 -3.04
C ARG A 456 -2.68 -1.32 -3.02
N ILE A 457 -3.71 -0.50 -3.24
CA ILE A 457 -3.53 0.96 -3.41
C ILE A 457 -2.83 1.62 -2.20
N ASP A 458 -3.08 1.15 -0.97
CA ASP A 458 -2.37 1.70 0.18
C ASP A 458 -0.87 1.39 0.14
N ARG A 459 -0.51 0.13 -0.06
CA ARG A 459 0.88 -0.35 -0.15
C ARG A 459 1.62 0.25 -1.34
N ASP A 460 1.00 0.23 -2.51
CA ASP A 460 1.66 0.51 -3.79
C ASP A 460 1.54 1.98 -4.20
N VAL A 461 0.63 2.77 -3.62
CA VAL A 461 0.50 4.21 -3.92
C VAL A 461 0.69 5.05 -2.68
N PHE A 462 -0.09 4.84 -1.63
CA PHE A 462 -0.14 5.77 -0.50
C PHE A 462 1.07 5.69 0.44
N ALA A 463 1.68 4.51 0.52
CA ALA A 463 2.91 4.28 1.27
C ALA A 463 4.17 4.67 0.49
N GLN A 464 4.05 5.10 -0.77
CA GLN A 464 5.20 5.47 -1.59
C GLN A 464 5.81 6.81 -1.16
N THR A 465 7.14 6.88 -1.22
CA THR A 465 7.90 8.03 -0.77
C THR A 465 7.57 9.28 -1.57
N SER A 466 7.04 10.28 -0.85
CA SER A 466 6.65 11.60 -1.37
C SER A 466 5.77 11.54 -2.62
N ALA A 467 4.86 10.59 -2.70
CA ALA A 467 3.88 10.54 -3.78
C ALA A 467 3.07 11.86 -3.86
N ARG A 468 2.97 12.41 -5.07
CA ARG A 468 2.22 13.64 -5.39
C ARG A 468 1.06 13.38 -6.33
N THR A 469 1.32 12.53 -7.31
CA THR A 469 0.40 12.22 -8.39
C THR A 469 0.38 10.72 -8.61
N VAL A 470 -0.79 10.14 -8.83
CA VAL A 470 -0.97 8.77 -9.29
C VAL A 470 -1.55 8.77 -10.70
N VAL A 471 -0.92 8.01 -11.60
CA VAL A 471 -1.46 7.67 -12.92
C VAL A 471 -2.00 6.25 -12.85
N VAL A 472 -3.28 6.06 -13.15
CA VAL A 472 -3.97 4.76 -13.14
C VAL A 472 -4.16 4.28 -14.57
N PHE A 473 -3.49 3.20 -14.94
CA PHE A 473 -3.58 2.60 -16.27
C PHE A 473 -3.84 1.09 -16.17
N GLN A 474 -5.12 0.73 -16.08
CA GLN A 474 -5.60 -0.65 -15.89
C GLN A 474 -7.02 -0.84 -16.43
N GLY A 475 -7.47 -2.10 -16.43
CA GLY A 475 -8.86 -2.49 -16.67
C GLY A 475 -9.01 -3.52 -17.80
N ILE A 476 -8.00 -3.67 -18.66
CA ILE A 476 -8.08 -4.60 -19.78
C ILE A 476 -8.13 -6.06 -19.32
N ASN A 477 -7.40 -6.40 -18.25
CA ASN A 477 -7.40 -7.76 -17.71
C ASN A 477 -8.71 -8.08 -16.99
N ASP A 478 -9.40 -7.10 -16.40
CA ASP A 478 -10.72 -7.32 -15.83
C ASP A 478 -11.70 -7.75 -16.92
N LEU A 479 -11.77 -6.97 -18.01
CA LEU A 479 -12.66 -7.20 -19.16
C LEU A 479 -12.36 -8.51 -19.90
N ARG A 480 -11.08 -8.78 -20.18
CA ARG A 480 -10.63 -10.02 -20.85
C ARG A 480 -10.92 -11.28 -20.01
N TRP A 481 -11.11 -11.12 -18.70
CA TRP A 481 -11.46 -12.21 -17.78
C TRP A 481 -12.91 -12.13 -17.28
N GLY A 482 -13.78 -11.41 -18.00
CA GLY A 482 -15.23 -11.50 -17.84
C GLY A 482 -15.86 -10.51 -16.84
N ALA A 483 -15.11 -9.57 -16.26
CA ALA A 483 -15.73 -8.48 -15.52
C ALA A 483 -16.50 -7.55 -16.46
N SER A 484 -17.62 -7.00 -16.00
CA SER A 484 -18.36 -6.00 -16.77
C SER A 484 -17.66 -4.64 -16.78
N ALA A 485 -17.93 -3.81 -17.78
CA ALA A 485 -17.46 -2.43 -17.80
C ALA A 485 -17.93 -1.65 -16.56
N GLU A 486 -19.15 -1.91 -16.08
CA GLU A 486 -19.70 -1.29 -14.86
C GLU A 486 -18.87 -1.60 -13.62
N GLN A 487 -18.45 -2.86 -13.44
CA GLN A 487 -17.59 -3.27 -12.33
C GLN A 487 -16.23 -2.57 -12.40
N VAL A 488 -15.63 -2.50 -13.59
CA VAL A 488 -14.34 -1.81 -13.80
C VAL A 488 -14.48 -0.31 -13.54
N VAL A 489 -15.53 0.33 -14.04
CA VAL A 489 -15.82 1.75 -13.79
C VAL A 489 -16.01 2.03 -12.31
N ALA A 490 -16.76 1.20 -11.59
CA ALA A 490 -16.94 1.33 -10.15
C ALA A 490 -15.59 1.26 -9.40
N GLY A 491 -14.76 0.27 -9.73
CA GLY A 491 -13.42 0.14 -9.14
C GLY A 491 -12.51 1.33 -9.44
N LEU A 492 -12.49 1.83 -10.69
CA LEU A 492 -11.70 3.01 -11.05
C LEU A 492 -12.17 4.28 -10.33
N ARG A 493 -13.48 4.46 -10.13
CA ARG A 493 -14.04 5.56 -9.33
C ARG A 493 -13.59 5.47 -7.87
N GLU A 494 -13.58 4.27 -7.30
CA GLU A 494 -13.14 4.05 -5.92
C GLU A 494 -11.64 4.32 -5.76
N VAL A 495 -10.79 3.82 -6.67
CA VAL A 495 -9.36 4.17 -6.72
C VAL A 495 -9.16 5.69 -6.73
N ALA A 496 -9.88 6.40 -7.60
CA ALA A 496 -9.79 7.85 -7.66
C ALA A 496 -10.26 8.55 -6.37
N ALA A 497 -11.36 8.08 -5.77
CA ALA A 497 -11.86 8.62 -4.52
C ALA A 497 -10.88 8.43 -3.35
N LEU A 498 -10.31 7.23 -3.22
CA LEU A 498 -9.31 6.92 -2.19
C LEU A 498 -8.05 7.77 -2.36
N ALA A 499 -7.55 7.93 -3.59
CA ALA A 499 -6.36 8.72 -3.86
C ALA A 499 -6.56 10.22 -3.59
N ARG A 500 -7.70 10.80 -4.00
CA ARG A 500 -8.03 12.20 -3.68
C ARG A 500 -8.20 12.42 -2.18
N ALA A 501 -8.77 11.45 -1.45
CA ALA A 501 -8.88 11.53 0.01
C ALA A 501 -7.51 11.57 0.71
N ARG A 502 -6.44 11.09 0.04
CA ARG A 502 -5.04 11.20 0.49
C ARG A 502 -4.33 12.46 -0.03
N GLY A 503 -5.05 13.36 -0.70
CA GLY A 503 -4.50 14.60 -1.25
C GLY A 503 -3.59 14.40 -2.47
N LEU A 504 -3.70 13.25 -3.14
CA LEU A 504 -2.98 13.00 -4.40
C LEU A 504 -3.77 13.56 -5.57
N ARG A 505 -3.04 14.09 -6.56
CA ARG A 505 -3.57 14.29 -7.91
C ARG A 505 -3.75 12.93 -8.58
N VAL A 506 -4.89 12.71 -9.23
CA VAL A 506 -5.26 11.41 -9.82
C VAL A 506 -5.52 11.55 -11.31
N ILE A 507 -4.74 10.84 -12.11
CA ILE A 507 -4.83 10.86 -13.57
C ILE A 507 -5.23 9.46 -14.05
N GLY A 508 -6.24 9.37 -14.91
CA GLY A 508 -6.61 8.11 -15.55
C GLY A 508 -5.93 7.98 -16.91
N ALA A 509 -5.65 6.76 -17.36
CA ALA A 509 -5.23 6.50 -18.74
C ALA A 509 -6.24 5.59 -19.43
N THR A 510 -6.59 5.92 -20.68
CA THR A 510 -7.53 5.11 -21.46
C THR A 510 -6.92 3.74 -21.81
N ILE A 511 -7.74 2.70 -21.77
CA ILE A 511 -7.38 1.33 -22.07
C ILE A 511 -7.10 1.18 -23.57
N THR A 512 -5.90 0.70 -23.90
CA THR A 512 -5.41 0.56 -25.28
C THR A 512 -6.14 -0.54 -26.05
N PRO A 513 -6.21 -0.46 -27.39
CA PRO A 513 -6.89 -1.46 -28.21
C PRO A 513 -6.26 -2.85 -28.09
N CYS A 514 -7.07 -3.90 -28.28
CA CYS A 514 -6.63 -5.30 -28.08
C CYS A 514 -7.07 -6.29 -29.17
N GLU A 515 -7.69 -5.80 -30.26
CA GLU A 515 -8.24 -6.66 -31.30
C GLU A 515 -7.15 -7.54 -31.94
N GLY A 516 -7.39 -8.85 -31.93
CA GLY A 516 -6.45 -9.88 -32.37
C GLY A 516 -5.90 -10.72 -31.22
N GLU A 517 -5.97 -10.24 -29.99
CA GLU A 517 -5.61 -11.03 -28.82
C GLU A 517 -6.75 -12.00 -28.45
N ALA A 518 -6.40 -13.23 -28.08
CA ALA A 518 -7.36 -14.33 -27.93
C ALA A 518 -8.49 -14.10 -26.91
N LEU A 519 -8.20 -13.41 -25.81
CA LEU A 519 -9.19 -13.08 -24.76
C LEU A 519 -9.87 -11.72 -25.00
N CYS A 520 -9.41 -10.92 -25.97
CA CYS A 520 -10.06 -9.70 -26.41
C CYS A 520 -11.25 -10.03 -27.34
N THR A 521 -12.31 -10.59 -26.75
CA THR A 521 -13.57 -10.82 -27.47
C THR A 521 -14.23 -9.49 -27.86
N ALA A 522 -15.20 -9.54 -28.78
CA ALA A 522 -16.01 -8.36 -29.11
C ALA A 522 -16.71 -7.74 -27.87
N ALA A 523 -17.08 -8.56 -26.88
CA ALA A 523 -17.63 -8.10 -25.62
C ALA A 523 -16.58 -7.38 -24.75
N ALA A 524 -15.35 -7.90 -24.70
CA ALA A 524 -14.25 -7.26 -23.98
C ALA A 524 -13.88 -5.90 -24.60
N ASP A 525 -13.80 -5.81 -25.93
CA ASP A 525 -13.55 -4.53 -26.61
C ASP A 525 -14.71 -3.53 -26.47
N ALA A 526 -15.97 -4.01 -26.51
CA ALA A 526 -17.12 -3.17 -26.22
C ALA A 526 -17.05 -2.59 -24.79
N GLY A 527 -16.70 -3.42 -23.81
CA GLY A 527 -16.47 -2.98 -22.44
C GLY A 527 -15.29 -2.00 -22.32
N ARG A 528 -14.21 -2.21 -23.08
CA ARG A 528 -13.06 -1.30 -23.15
C ARG A 528 -13.48 0.08 -23.64
N VAL A 529 -14.25 0.13 -24.72
CA VAL A 529 -14.78 1.39 -25.28
C VAL A 529 -15.69 2.09 -24.26
N GLU A 530 -16.48 1.35 -23.50
CA GLU A 530 -17.32 1.90 -22.44
C GLU A 530 -16.52 2.49 -21.28
N VAL A 531 -15.53 1.76 -20.76
CA VAL A 531 -14.62 2.27 -19.72
C VAL A 531 -13.89 3.52 -20.20
N ASN A 532 -13.42 3.52 -21.45
CA ASN A 532 -12.73 4.68 -22.04
C ASN A 532 -13.66 5.90 -22.20
N ARG A 533 -14.93 5.68 -22.54
CA ARG A 533 -15.94 6.75 -22.57
C ARG A 533 -16.15 7.34 -21.18
N PHE A 534 -16.22 6.50 -20.16
CA PHE A 534 -16.29 6.93 -18.76
C PHE A 534 -15.06 7.77 -18.38
N LEU A 535 -13.84 7.28 -18.66
CA LEU A 535 -12.60 7.98 -18.31
C LEU A 535 -12.56 9.38 -18.92
N ARG A 536 -12.90 9.51 -20.21
CA ARG A 536 -12.95 10.80 -20.93
C ARG A 536 -14.12 11.69 -20.51
N GLY A 537 -15.12 11.15 -19.83
CA GLY A 537 -16.37 11.83 -19.52
C GLY A 537 -16.26 12.79 -18.34
N PRO A 538 -17.08 13.87 -18.32
CA PRO A 538 -17.22 14.69 -17.13
C PRO A 538 -17.78 13.84 -15.98
N GLY A 539 -17.17 13.93 -14.80
CA GLY A 539 -17.58 13.13 -13.63
C GLY A 539 -16.88 11.77 -13.50
N SER A 540 -15.79 11.53 -14.23
CA SER A 540 -14.94 10.34 -14.03
C SER A 540 -14.30 10.29 -12.63
N GLY A 541 -14.15 11.44 -11.99
CA GLY A 541 -13.47 11.59 -10.69
C GLY A 541 -11.94 11.67 -10.81
N PHE A 542 -11.40 11.58 -12.02
CA PHE A 542 -9.99 11.86 -12.32
C PHE A 542 -9.79 13.35 -12.62
N ASP A 543 -8.65 13.89 -12.20
CA ASP A 543 -8.28 15.30 -12.40
C ASP A 543 -7.82 15.57 -13.84
N ALA A 544 -7.35 14.52 -14.53
CA ALA A 544 -6.98 14.55 -15.95
C ALA A 544 -7.01 13.13 -16.55
N VAL A 545 -6.91 13.05 -17.88
CA VAL A 545 -6.88 11.80 -18.63
C VAL A 545 -5.74 11.80 -19.63
N LEU A 546 -4.95 10.72 -19.66
CA LEU A 546 -4.00 10.42 -20.72
C LEU A 546 -4.69 9.51 -21.75
N ASP A 547 -4.87 9.98 -22.98
CA ASP A 547 -5.58 9.21 -23.99
C ASP A 547 -4.67 8.21 -24.73
N PHE A 548 -4.18 7.20 -24.01
CA PHE A 548 -3.30 6.15 -24.54
C PHE A 548 -3.96 5.28 -25.63
N ASP A 549 -5.29 5.09 -25.58
CA ASP A 549 -6.06 4.52 -26.68
C ASP A 549 -5.83 5.29 -28.00
N ALA A 550 -5.96 6.62 -27.97
CA ALA A 550 -5.77 7.44 -29.16
C ALA A 550 -4.32 7.42 -29.68
N VAL A 551 -3.33 7.24 -28.80
CA VAL A 551 -1.91 7.15 -29.16
C VAL A 551 -1.62 5.88 -29.96
N LEU A 552 -2.23 4.75 -29.58
CA LEU A 552 -1.87 3.44 -30.14
C LEU A 552 -2.85 2.90 -31.18
N ARG A 553 -4.09 3.39 -31.24
CA ARG A 553 -5.11 2.83 -32.13
C ARG A 553 -4.87 3.10 -33.61
N ASP A 554 -5.20 2.11 -34.43
CA ASP A 554 -5.28 2.27 -35.88
C ASP A 554 -6.49 3.17 -36.23
N PRO A 555 -6.29 4.29 -36.96
CA PRO A 555 -7.40 5.18 -37.31
C PRO A 555 -8.43 4.53 -38.25
N GLY A 556 -8.04 3.53 -39.04
CA GLY A 556 -8.94 2.78 -39.92
C GLY A 556 -9.58 1.55 -39.24
N ARG A 557 -9.02 1.09 -38.12
CA ARG A 557 -9.55 -0.04 -37.32
C ARG A 557 -9.35 0.21 -35.82
N PRO A 558 -10.16 1.07 -35.18
CA PRO A 558 -9.89 1.59 -33.82
C PRO A 558 -9.83 0.57 -32.68
N ALA A 559 -10.33 -0.65 -32.88
CA ALA A 559 -10.19 -1.75 -31.92
C ALA A 559 -8.80 -2.42 -31.98
N ARG A 560 -8.00 -2.11 -33.01
CA ARG A 560 -6.65 -2.66 -33.24
C ARG A 560 -5.55 -1.65 -32.93
N MET A 561 -4.44 -2.15 -32.38
CA MET A 561 -3.20 -1.40 -32.25
C MET A 561 -2.53 -1.18 -33.63
N ARG A 562 -1.90 -0.02 -33.84
CA ARG A 562 -1.10 0.24 -35.05
C ARG A 562 0.07 -0.75 -35.14
N ALA A 563 0.33 -1.25 -36.35
CA ALA A 563 1.30 -2.33 -36.56
C ALA A 563 2.72 -1.97 -36.12
N GLU A 564 3.14 -0.70 -36.21
CA GLU A 564 4.45 -0.24 -35.75
C GLU A 564 4.60 -0.21 -34.22
N PHE A 565 3.49 -0.24 -33.48
CA PHE A 565 3.48 -0.22 -32.02
C PHE A 565 3.22 -1.60 -31.43
N ASP A 566 2.53 -2.48 -32.16
CA ASP A 566 2.18 -3.82 -31.75
C ASP A 566 3.42 -4.73 -31.61
N SER A 567 3.53 -5.42 -30.47
CA SER A 567 4.57 -6.42 -30.26
C SER A 567 4.34 -7.73 -31.03
N GLY A 568 3.16 -7.87 -31.66
CA GLY A 568 2.69 -9.05 -32.37
C GLY A 568 1.75 -9.93 -31.54
N ASP A 569 1.55 -9.63 -30.26
CA ASP A 569 0.53 -10.31 -29.43
C ASP A 569 -0.82 -9.58 -29.38
N HIS A 570 -0.91 -8.44 -30.05
CA HIS A 570 -2.12 -7.63 -30.19
C HIS A 570 -2.65 -7.03 -28.90
N LEU A 571 -1.89 -7.07 -27.80
CA LEU A 571 -2.27 -6.50 -26.50
C LEU A 571 -1.20 -5.56 -25.95
N HIS A 572 0.05 -6.00 -25.98
CA HIS A 572 1.18 -5.25 -25.43
C HIS A 572 1.86 -4.46 -26.55
N PRO A 573 2.09 -3.16 -26.35
CA PRO A 573 2.98 -2.43 -27.22
C PRO A 573 4.42 -2.94 -27.08
N GLY A 574 5.14 -3.04 -28.19
CA GLY A 574 6.60 -3.21 -28.18
C GLY A 574 7.32 -1.93 -27.80
N ASP A 575 8.66 -1.92 -27.88
CA ASP A 575 9.49 -0.75 -27.54
C ASP A 575 9.00 0.56 -28.18
N ALA A 576 8.60 0.53 -29.46
CA ALA A 576 8.12 1.72 -30.17
C ALA A 576 6.78 2.24 -29.60
N GLY A 577 5.84 1.35 -29.28
CA GLY A 577 4.57 1.72 -28.67
C GLY A 577 4.74 2.22 -27.23
N LEU A 578 5.59 1.58 -26.43
CA LEU A 578 5.93 2.04 -25.08
C LEU A 578 6.61 3.41 -25.10
N ALA A 579 7.47 3.67 -26.08
CA ALA A 579 8.05 4.98 -26.30
C ALA A 579 6.99 6.03 -26.70
N ALA A 580 6.02 5.66 -27.54
CA ALA A 580 4.92 6.54 -27.91
C ALA A 580 4.06 6.92 -26.69
N LEU A 581 3.70 5.96 -25.83
CA LEU A 581 2.98 6.21 -24.58
C LEU A 581 3.75 7.16 -23.65
N GLY A 582 5.02 6.86 -23.38
CA GLY A 582 5.85 7.69 -22.51
C GLY A 582 6.06 9.11 -23.06
N SER A 583 6.09 9.25 -24.39
CA SER A 583 6.28 10.53 -25.08
C SER A 583 4.99 11.36 -25.19
N SER A 584 3.82 10.73 -25.14
CA SER A 584 2.53 11.42 -25.24
C SER A 584 2.07 12.06 -23.94
N VAL A 585 2.69 11.71 -22.79
CA VAL A 585 2.31 12.29 -21.50
C VAL A 585 2.54 13.79 -21.50
N ASP A 586 1.49 14.57 -21.29
CA ASP A 586 1.64 16.00 -20.98
C ASP A 586 2.17 16.13 -19.55
N LEU A 587 3.40 16.62 -19.43
CA LEU A 587 4.10 16.72 -18.14
C LEU A 587 3.45 17.76 -17.23
N GLY A 588 2.77 18.79 -17.79
CA GLY A 588 2.05 19.79 -17.02
C GLY A 588 0.93 19.19 -16.18
N LEU A 589 0.33 18.08 -16.65
CA LEU A 589 -0.71 17.36 -15.91
C LEU A 589 -0.17 16.65 -14.66
N LEU A 590 1.14 16.48 -14.50
CA LEU A 590 1.72 15.75 -13.37
C LEU A 590 1.93 16.62 -12.13
N ALA A 591 1.90 17.95 -12.27
CA ALA A 591 2.01 18.88 -11.15
C ALA A 591 0.65 19.02 -10.43
N PRO A 592 0.61 18.84 -9.08
CA PRO A 592 -0.61 19.01 -8.26
C PRO A 592 -1.25 20.39 -8.33
#